data_AF-A0A970FD12-F1
#
_entry.id   AF-A0A970FD12-F1
#
_cell.length_a   1.000
_cell.length_b   1.000
_cell.length_c   1.000
_cell.angle_alpha   90.00
_cell.angle_beta   90.00
_cell.angle_gamma   90.00
#
_symmetry.space_group_name_H-M   'P 1'
#
loop_
_entity.id
_entity.type
_entity.pdbx_description
1 polymer ?
#
loop_
_entity_poly.entity_id
_entity_poly.type
_entity_poly.pdbx_seq_one_letter_code
_entity_poly.pdbx_strand_id
1 'polypeptide(L)'
;MGIRRRTPVITLKKEEECRRRAVDMGMRVYFSHLPLGEVPCASEVEVAVRKAEAAASEILLPSLLDKALDEPLPAARRSIMLLRMEERLPPLVLPAPETKSEVPPVRIATGAALGALAGMALMPFVTWFMLDNRPSGVFIGAPGGAMLGVALTLGLANSRALLLSLSALLGLSAAGEVVKLLGGRPFRAGWGRLRSDKGSFTALLLAPLLALLLLFLGRREVHFDRRQHEESARRTFEAWAEGASRVALLAASQSAPFRSGDDEAVSLLASIILSLEETPKDDLPAGVAELATAVRNFGFSGKSPASVFIWNEDSAEEYATFGAIDPGDAVRVERNPLFKDGRLLAKGLVRKVRRR
;
A
#
# COMPACT_ATOMS: atom_id res chain seq x y z
N MET A 1 17.61 -41.44 17.16
CA MET A 1 16.13 -41.51 17.05
C MET A 1 15.62 -40.13 16.69
N GLY A 2 15.12 -39.95 15.46
CA GLY A 2 14.63 -38.65 14.99
C GLY A 2 13.28 -38.31 15.63
N ILE A 3 13.25 -37.27 16.45
CA ILE A 3 12.02 -36.69 16.98
C ILE A 3 11.27 -36.09 15.79
N ARG A 4 10.26 -36.80 15.27
CA ARG A 4 9.24 -36.20 14.38
C ARG A 4 8.50 -35.15 15.21
N ARG A 5 8.96 -33.90 15.17
CA ARG A 5 8.23 -32.78 15.75
C ARG A 5 6.97 -32.57 14.92
N ARG A 6 5.83 -32.69 15.60
CA ARG A 6 4.51 -32.43 15.04
C ARG A 6 4.52 -31.03 14.42
N THR A 7 4.02 -30.92 13.19
CA THR A 7 3.68 -29.62 12.60
C THR A 7 2.86 -28.83 13.64
N PRO A 8 3.19 -27.57 13.94
CA PRO A 8 2.44 -26.81 14.92
C PRO A 8 1.00 -26.69 14.44
N VAL A 9 0.08 -27.41 15.10
CA VAL A 9 -1.33 -27.40 14.74
C VAL A 9 -1.97 -26.27 15.53
N ILE A 10 -1.95 -25.07 14.95
CA ILE A 10 -2.81 -23.99 15.44
C ILE A 10 -4.25 -24.47 15.29
N THR A 11 -5.04 -24.37 16.35
CA THR A 11 -6.48 -24.64 16.24
C THR A 11 -7.08 -23.64 15.25
N LEU A 12 -7.73 -24.12 14.19
CA LEU A 12 -8.30 -23.29 13.10
C LEU A 12 -9.02 -22.03 13.60
N LYS A 13 -9.78 -22.14 14.70
CA LYS A 13 -10.52 -21.03 15.30
C LYS A 13 -9.63 -19.88 15.82
N LYS A 14 -8.45 -20.18 16.36
CA LYS A 14 -7.51 -19.17 16.88
C LYS A 14 -6.72 -18.49 15.76
N GLU A 15 -6.44 -19.21 14.67
CA GLU A 15 -5.83 -18.64 13.47
C GLU A 15 -6.80 -17.68 12.78
N GLU A 16 -8.06 -18.11 12.62
CA GLU A 16 -9.16 -17.31 12.07
C GLU A 16 -9.29 -15.95 12.79
N GLU A 17 -9.23 -15.95 14.12
CA GLU A 17 -9.37 -14.73 14.91
C GLU A 17 -8.21 -13.76 14.71
N CYS A 18 -6.98 -14.27 14.59
CA CYS A 18 -5.80 -13.45 14.29
C CYS A 18 -5.89 -12.83 12.90
N ARG A 19 -6.28 -13.62 11.90
CA ARG A 19 -6.47 -13.14 10.53
C ARG A 19 -7.52 -12.04 10.48
N ARG A 20 -8.67 -12.23 11.14
CA ARG A 20 -9.73 -11.21 11.18
C ARG A 20 -9.23 -9.90 11.79
N ARG A 21 -8.52 -9.94 12.92
CA ARG A 21 -7.95 -8.72 13.54
C ARG A 21 -6.95 -8.01 12.63
N ALA A 22 -6.08 -8.75 11.94
CA ALA A 22 -5.12 -8.19 11.01
C ALA A 22 -5.81 -7.53 9.80
N VAL A 23 -6.83 -8.19 9.23
CA VAL A 23 -7.67 -7.65 8.15
C VAL A 23 -8.37 -6.37 8.59
N ASP A 24 -9.06 -6.39 9.74
CA ASP A 24 -9.82 -5.23 10.22
C ASP A 24 -8.90 -4.02 10.48
N MET A 25 -7.68 -4.24 10.98
CA MET A 25 -6.69 -3.17 11.16
C MET A 25 -6.16 -2.66 9.81
N GLY A 26 -5.73 -3.56 8.92
CA GLY A 26 -5.23 -3.19 7.59
C GLY A 26 -6.25 -2.38 6.81
N MET A 27 -7.51 -2.82 6.81
CA MET A 27 -8.63 -2.11 6.19
C MET A 27 -8.86 -0.73 6.80
N ARG A 28 -8.81 -0.60 8.13
CA ARG A 28 -8.94 0.70 8.81
C ARG A 28 -7.83 1.66 8.39
N VAL A 29 -6.58 1.20 8.36
CA VAL A 29 -5.43 2.01 7.96
C VAL A 29 -5.52 2.38 6.48
N TYR A 30 -5.89 1.45 5.61
CA TYR A 30 -6.09 1.69 4.17
C TYR A 30 -7.10 2.83 3.94
N PHE A 31 -8.29 2.72 4.52
CA PHE A 31 -9.37 3.69 4.32
C PHE A 31 -9.20 5.01 5.07
N SER A 32 -8.29 5.08 6.04
CA SER A 32 -7.90 6.34 6.69
C SER A 32 -6.96 7.18 5.83
N HIS A 33 -6.23 6.55 4.89
CA HIS A 33 -5.29 7.22 4.01
C HIS A 33 -5.89 7.57 2.63
N LEU A 34 -7.11 7.12 2.34
CA LEU A 34 -7.83 7.47 1.12
C LEU A 34 -8.65 8.76 1.30
N PRO A 35 -8.68 9.65 0.29
CA PRO A 35 -9.47 10.88 0.32
C PRO A 35 -10.97 10.59 0.46
N LEU A 36 -11.67 11.46 1.17
CA LEU A 36 -13.11 11.38 1.38
C LEU A 36 -13.85 11.96 0.16
N GLY A 37 -14.30 11.10 -0.75
CA GLY A 37 -15.24 11.45 -1.82
C GLY A 37 -14.61 11.80 -3.18
N GLU A 38 -13.30 11.88 -3.27
CA GLU A 38 -12.57 12.01 -4.54
C GLU A 38 -12.04 10.65 -5.03
N VAL A 39 -11.78 10.55 -6.33
CA VAL A 39 -11.15 9.36 -6.91
C VAL A 39 -9.66 9.38 -6.50
N PRO A 40 -9.19 8.40 -5.71
CA PRO A 40 -7.81 8.40 -5.25
C PRO A 40 -6.86 8.23 -6.42
N CYS A 41 -5.74 8.95 -6.41
CA CYS A 41 -4.73 8.79 -7.44
C CYS A 41 -3.93 7.49 -7.23
N ALA A 42 -3.26 7.00 -8.29
CA ALA A 42 -2.53 5.73 -8.24
C ALA A 42 -1.47 5.70 -7.12
N SER A 43 -0.74 6.80 -6.93
CA SER A 43 0.27 6.91 -5.88
C SER A 43 -0.32 6.94 -4.47
N GLU A 44 -1.49 7.54 -4.25
CA GLU A 44 -2.20 7.49 -2.98
C GLU A 44 -2.65 6.07 -2.64
N VAL A 45 -3.16 5.33 -3.64
CA VAL A 45 -3.55 3.93 -3.45
C VAL A 45 -2.32 3.09 -3.09
N GLU A 46 -1.19 3.26 -3.79
CA GLU A 46 0.05 2.54 -3.47
C GLU A 46 0.55 2.82 -2.05
N VAL A 47 0.54 4.08 -1.61
CA VAL A 47 0.93 4.45 -0.24
C VAL A 47 -0.02 3.85 0.78
N ALA A 48 -1.33 3.90 0.52
CA ALA A 48 -2.34 3.31 1.40
C ALA A 48 -2.19 1.79 1.49
N VAL A 49 -1.92 1.10 0.38
CA VAL A 49 -1.67 -0.36 0.34
C VAL A 49 -0.46 -0.72 1.19
N ARG A 50 0.69 -0.05 1.00
CA ARG A 50 1.92 -0.35 1.77
C ARG A 50 1.71 -0.13 3.27
N LYS A 51 1.02 0.94 3.65
CA LYS A 51 0.70 1.21 5.07
C LYS A 51 -0.26 0.19 5.66
N ALA A 52 -1.24 -0.25 4.88
CA ALA A 52 -2.19 -1.28 5.30
C ALA A 52 -1.52 -2.64 5.46
N GLU A 53 -0.62 -3.00 4.55
CA GLU A 53 0.19 -4.21 4.60
C GLU A 53 1.07 -4.23 5.86
N ALA A 54 1.81 -3.16 6.13
CA ALA A 54 2.64 -3.03 7.32
C ALA A 54 1.83 -3.13 8.63
N ALA A 55 0.68 -2.46 8.70
CA ALA A 55 -0.19 -2.53 9.88
C ALA A 55 -0.79 -3.94 10.09
N ALA A 56 -1.09 -4.65 8.99
CA ALA A 56 -1.60 -6.01 9.07
C ALA A 56 -0.51 -7.02 9.44
N SER A 57 0.70 -6.89 8.89
CA SER A 57 1.83 -7.78 9.20
C SER A 57 2.29 -7.64 10.65
N GLU A 58 2.31 -6.42 11.20
CA GLU A 58 2.66 -6.13 12.59
C GLU A 58 1.73 -6.85 13.59
N ILE A 59 0.45 -7.04 13.24
CA ILE A 59 -0.49 -7.79 14.07
C ILE A 59 -0.43 -9.28 13.76
N LEU A 60 -0.40 -9.66 12.48
CA LEU A 60 -0.53 -11.04 12.05
C LEU A 60 0.69 -11.88 12.46
N LEU A 61 1.90 -11.41 12.18
CA LEU A 61 3.12 -12.22 12.34
C LEU A 61 3.42 -12.56 13.81
N PRO A 62 3.40 -11.62 14.76
CA PRO A 62 3.65 -11.93 16.17
C PRO A 62 2.58 -12.86 16.73
N SER A 63 1.32 -12.63 16.37
CA SER A 63 0.20 -13.44 16.83
C SER A 63 0.27 -14.88 16.32
N LEU A 64 0.71 -15.08 15.07
CA LEU A 64 0.92 -16.41 14.51
C LEU A 64 2.11 -17.11 15.15
N LEU A 65 3.22 -16.40 15.36
CA LEU A 65 4.41 -16.95 15.98
C LEU A 65 4.15 -17.42 17.42
N ASP A 66 3.45 -16.60 18.22
CA ASP A 66 3.08 -16.92 19.60
C ASP A 66 2.12 -18.11 19.71
N LYS A 67 1.26 -18.30 18.71
CA LYS A 67 0.30 -19.41 18.68
C LYS A 67 0.87 -20.68 18.04
N ALA A 68 1.91 -20.56 17.22
CA ALA A 68 2.56 -21.69 16.58
C ALA A 68 3.54 -22.41 17.52
N LEU A 69 4.01 -21.76 18.58
CA LEU A 69 5.01 -22.31 19.49
C LEU A 69 4.42 -22.54 20.87
N ASP A 70 4.65 -23.73 21.42
CA ASP A 70 4.17 -24.11 22.75
C ASP A 70 4.95 -23.38 23.87
N GLU A 71 6.16 -22.91 23.59
CA GLU A 71 7.01 -22.17 24.52
C GLU A 71 7.40 -20.79 23.95
N PRO A 72 7.45 -19.74 24.79
CA PRO A 72 7.85 -18.41 24.35
C PRO A 72 9.32 -18.39 23.94
N LEU A 73 9.59 -17.94 22.70
CA LEU A 73 10.95 -17.78 22.20
C LEU A 73 11.70 -16.67 22.95
N PRO A 74 13.03 -16.81 23.14
CA PRO A 74 13.89 -15.70 23.52
C PRO A 74 13.74 -14.51 22.56
N ALA A 75 13.77 -13.28 23.09
CA ALA A 75 13.49 -12.06 22.32
C ALA A 75 14.32 -11.93 21.03
N ALA A 76 15.61 -12.27 21.06
CA ALA A 76 16.49 -12.23 19.88
C ALA A 76 16.11 -13.26 18.80
N ARG A 77 15.62 -14.43 19.20
CA ARG A 77 15.14 -15.44 18.24
C ARG A 77 13.79 -15.07 17.65
N ARG A 78 12.94 -14.44 18.47
CA ARG A 78 11.63 -13.93 18.05
C ARG A 78 11.78 -12.89 16.95
N SER A 79 12.67 -11.91 17.10
CA SER A 79 12.87 -10.84 16.10
C SER A 79 13.40 -11.39 14.77
N ILE A 80 14.38 -12.30 14.81
CA ILE A 80 14.92 -12.95 13.59
C ILE A 80 13.82 -13.75 12.87
N MET A 81 12.98 -14.46 13.61
CA MET A 81 11.92 -15.27 13.03
C MET A 81 10.82 -14.40 12.42
N LEU A 82 10.46 -13.28 13.06
CA LEU A 82 9.55 -12.29 12.52
C LEU A 82 10.10 -11.66 11.22
N LEU A 83 11.38 -11.25 11.21
CA LEU A 83 12.02 -10.70 10.02
C LEU A 83 11.97 -11.70 8.85
N ARG A 84 12.30 -12.97 9.09
CA ARG A 84 12.23 -14.03 8.07
C ARG A 84 10.81 -14.29 7.57
N MET A 85 9.82 -14.18 8.45
CA MET A 85 8.41 -14.32 8.06
C MET A 85 8.01 -13.14 7.17
N GLU A 86 8.40 -11.91 7.54
CA GLU A 86 8.11 -10.68 6.80
C GLU A 86 8.76 -10.66 5.41
N GLU A 87 10.05 -11.02 5.31
CA GLU A 87 10.78 -11.09 4.02
C GLU A 87 10.15 -12.05 3.00
N ARG A 88 9.39 -13.04 3.48
CA ARG A 88 8.74 -14.05 2.63
C ARG A 88 7.27 -13.79 2.38
N LEU A 89 6.70 -12.72 2.93
CA LEU A 89 5.29 -12.42 2.70
C LEU A 89 5.04 -12.10 1.22
N PRO A 90 3.92 -12.58 0.65
CA PRO A 90 3.49 -12.13 -0.65
C PRO A 90 3.09 -10.64 -0.57
N PRO A 91 3.40 -9.82 -1.59
CA PRO A 91 2.99 -8.42 -1.59
C PRO A 91 1.47 -8.31 -1.62
N LEU A 92 0.91 -7.39 -0.85
CA LEU A 92 -0.52 -7.08 -0.90
C LEU A 92 -0.85 -6.31 -2.19
N VAL A 93 -1.69 -6.90 -3.04
CA VAL A 93 -2.19 -6.24 -4.25
C VAL A 93 -3.69 -6.07 -4.13
N LEU A 94 -4.14 -4.83 -3.91
CA LEU A 94 -5.56 -4.48 -3.84
C LEU A 94 -6.11 -4.10 -5.23
N PRO A 95 -7.41 -4.34 -5.50
CA PRO A 95 -8.03 -3.94 -6.75
C PRO A 95 -7.98 -2.41 -6.93
N ALA A 96 -7.99 -1.97 -8.18
CA ALA A 96 -8.11 -0.55 -8.50
C ALA A 96 -9.44 0.00 -7.97
N PRO A 97 -9.49 1.29 -7.56
CA PRO A 97 -10.70 1.91 -7.04
C PRO A 97 -11.84 1.78 -8.05
N GLU A 98 -12.93 1.13 -7.62
CA GLU A 98 -14.12 0.98 -8.47
C GLU A 98 -14.77 2.35 -8.67
N THR A 99 -14.80 2.77 -9.93
CA THR A 99 -15.34 4.06 -10.32
C THR A 99 -16.70 3.86 -10.98
N LYS A 100 -17.73 4.50 -10.42
CA LYS A 100 -19.04 4.58 -11.05
C LYS A 100 -19.15 5.89 -11.81
N SER A 101 -19.38 5.79 -13.11
CA SER A 101 -19.74 6.94 -13.92
C SER A 101 -21.25 7.13 -13.83
N GLU A 102 -21.70 8.07 -13.02
CA GLU A 102 -23.11 8.44 -12.94
C GLU A 102 -23.33 9.81 -13.55
N VAL A 103 -24.50 9.98 -14.18
CA VAL A 103 -24.95 11.30 -14.62
C VAL A 103 -25.68 11.94 -13.44
N PRO A 104 -25.24 13.09 -12.92
CA PRO A 104 -25.82 13.67 -11.72
C PRO A 104 -27.33 13.94 -11.92
N PRO A 105 -28.18 13.72 -10.89
CA PRO A 105 -29.64 13.84 -11.01
C PRO A 105 -30.11 15.21 -11.52
N VAL A 106 -29.38 16.27 -11.15
CA VAL A 106 -29.65 17.64 -11.60
C VAL A 106 -29.55 17.75 -13.12
N ARG A 107 -28.58 17.06 -13.75
CA ARG A 107 -28.43 17.07 -15.21
C ARG A 107 -29.56 16.35 -15.90
N ILE A 108 -29.98 15.21 -15.36
CA ILE A 108 -31.16 14.47 -15.85
C ILE A 108 -32.42 15.34 -15.73
N ALA A 109 -32.59 16.03 -14.60
CA ALA A 109 -33.72 16.95 -14.39
C ALA A 109 -33.70 18.15 -15.35
N THR A 110 -32.53 18.76 -15.59
CA THR A 110 -32.42 19.84 -16.60
C THR A 110 -32.69 19.34 -18.02
N GLY A 111 -32.22 18.13 -18.35
CA GLY A 111 -32.50 17.49 -19.63
C GLY A 111 -33.99 17.23 -19.83
N ALA A 112 -34.66 16.72 -18.79
CA ALA A 112 -36.11 16.51 -18.78
C ALA A 112 -36.87 17.83 -18.93
N ALA A 113 -36.48 18.87 -18.19
CA ALA A 113 -37.14 20.18 -18.25
C ALA A 113 -37.02 20.83 -19.64
N LEU A 114 -35.82 20.82 -20.22
CA LEU A 114 -35.59 21.36 -21.57
C LEU A 114 -36.29 20.53 -22.63
N GLY A 115 -36.26 19.20 -22.50
CA GLY A 115 -37.00 18.29 -23.35
C GLY A 115 -38.50 18.57 -23.31
N ALA A 116 -39.07 18.77 -22.11
CA ALA A 116 -40.48 19.09 -21.95
C ALA A 116 -40.86 20.41 -22.63
N LEU A 117 -40.06 21.47 -22.45
CA LEU A 117 -40.29 22.76 -23.10
C LEU A 117 -40.20 22.66 -24.63
N ALA A 118 -39.21 21.93 -25.15
CA ALA A 118 -39.06 21.71 -26.59
C ALA A 118 -40.24 20.89 -27.15
N GLY A 119 -40.67 19.85 -26.43
CA GLY A 119 -41.82 19.03 -26.81
C GLY A 119 -43.12 19.83 -26.79
N MET A 120 -43.35 20.67 -25.78
CA MET A 120 -44.49 21.59 -25.73
C MET A 120 -44.48 22.61 -26.87
N ALA A 121 -43.30 23.03 -27.35
CA ALA A 121 -43.21 23.98 -28.45
C ALA A 121 -43.43 23.33 -29.83
N LEU A 122 -42.95 22.11 -30.03
CA LEU A 122 -42.94 21.45 -31.34
C LEU A 122 -44.18 20.57 -31.59
N MET A 123 -44.65 19.83 -30.58
CA MET A 123 -45.75 18.87 -30.76
C MET A 123 -47.11 19.50 -31.11
N PRO A 124 -47.46 20.72 -30.68
CA PRO A 124 -48.67 21.40 -31.17
C PRO A 124 -48.68 21.59 -32.69
N PHE A 125 -47.53 21.76 -33.33
CA PHE A 125 -47.44 21.88 -34.79
C PHE A 125 -47.69 20.53 -35.48
N VAL A 126 -47.10 19.46 -34.95
CA VAL A 126 -47.26 18.10 -35.48
C VAL A 126 -48.70 17.61 -35.33
N THR A 127 -49.29 17.81 -34.14
CA THR A 127 -50.67 17.41 -33.85
C THR A 127 -51.69 18.28 -34.59
N TRP A 128 -51.40 19.55 -34.81
CA TRP A 128 -52.20 20.37 -35.72
C TRP A 128 -52.18 19.82 -37.14
N PHE A 129 -51.00 19.48 -37.67
CA PHE A 129 -50.87 18.98 -39.03
C PHE A 129 -51.54 17.61 -39.23
N MET A 130 -51.48 16.72 -38.24
CA MET A 130 -52.00 15.35 -38.39
C MET A 130 -53.43 15.16 -37.87
N LEU A 131 -53.83 15.89 -36.83
CA LEU A 131 -55.07 15.65 -36.08
C LEU A 131 -55.97 16.89 -35.99
N ASP A 132 -55.56 18.02 -36.59
CA ASP A 132 -56.21 19.34 -36.52
C ASP A 132 -56.53 19.81 -35.08
N ASN A 133 -55.77 19.31 -34.10
CA ASN A 133 -56.00 19.57 -32.68
C ASN A 133 -54.71 20.06 -32.03
N ARG A 134 -54.56 21.40 -31.93
CA ARG A 134 -53.41 22.06 -31.30
C ARG A 134 -53.25 21.79 -29.79
N PRO A 135 -54.30 21.89 -28.96
CA PRO A 135 -54.11 21.79 -27.51
C PRO A 135 -53.66 20.40 -27.05
N SER A 136 -54.06 19.33 -27.75
CA SER A 136 -53.60 17.97 -27.42
C SER A 136 -52.08 17.81 -27.57
N GLY A 137 -51.46 18.54 -28.51
CA GLY A 137 -50.01 18.56 -28.69
C GLY A 137 -49.21 19.10 -27.51
N VAL A 138 -49.77 20.04 -26.74
CA VAL A 138 -49.08 20.57 -25.54
C VAL A 138 -49.08 19.51 -24.43
N PHE A 139 -50.20 18.82 -24.23
CA PHE A 139 -50.35 17.78 -23.20
C PHE A 139 -49.48 16.55 -23.48
N ILE A 140 -49.38 16.13 -24.74
CA ILE A 140 -48.55 14.98 -25.13
C ILE A 140 -47.07 15.39 -25.28
N GLY A 141 -46.82 16.61 -25.73
CA GLY A 141 -45.47 17.13 -25.97
C GLY A 141 -44.63 17.28 -24.72
N ALA A 142 -45.24 17.62 -23.58
CA ALA A 142 -44.52 17.75 -22.32
C ALA A 142 -43.87 16.43 -21.83
N PRO A 143 -44.61 15.33 -21.60
CA PRO A 143 -44.01 14.07 -21.18
C PRO A 143 -43.16 13.43 -22.27
N GLY A 144 -43.59 13.48 -23.54
CA GLY A 144 -42.82 12.93 -24.66
C GLY A 144 -41.48 13.64 -24.86
N GLY A 145 -41.50 14.98 -24.76
CA GLY A 145 -40.31 15.81 -24.80
C GLY A 145 -39.39 15.56 -23.61
N ALA A 146 -39.92 15.45 -22.38
CA ALA A 146 -39.13 15.16 -21.19
C ALA A 146 -38.39 13.82 -21.30
N MET A 147 -39.10 12.78 -21.76
CA MET A 147 -38.53 11.44 -21.96
C MET A 147 -37.41 11.45 -23.00
N LEU A 148 -37.62 12.12 -24.14
CA LEU A 148 -36.58 12.31 -25.17
C LEU A 148 -35.39 13.12 -24.64
N GLY A 149 -35.66 14.16 -23.84
CA GLY A 149 -34.62 14.96 -23.19
C GLY A 149 -33.72 14.10 -22.30
N VAL A 150 -34.31 13.29 -21.42
CA VAL A 150 -33.57 12.35 -20.57
C VAL A 150 -32.78 11.35 -21.42
N ALA A 151 -33.40 10.72 -22.42
CA ALA A 151 -32.74 9.77 -23.30
C ALA A 151 -31.54 10.38 -24.03
N LEU A 152 -31.68 11.63 -24.51
CA LEU A 152 -30.59 12.37 -25.13
C LEU A 152 -29.49 12.68 -24.12
N THR A 153 -29.80 13.11 -22.89
CA THR A 153 -28.77 13.38 -21.87
C THR A 153 -27.94 12.14 -21.54
N LEU A 154 -28.59 10.98 -21.43
CA LEU A 154 -27.91 9.70 -21.18
C LEU A 154 -27.09 9.25 -22.41
N GLY A 155 -27.64 9.41 -23.61
CA GLY A 155 -26.94 9.08 -24.87
C GLY A 155 -25.73 9.98 -25.15
N LEU A 156 -25.86 11.29 -24.88
CA LEU A 156 -24.79 12.29 -24.97
C LEU A 156 -23.69 11.99 -23.95
N ALA A 157 -24.05 11.62 -22.71
CA ALA A 157 -23.08 11.21 -21.70
C ALA A 157 -22.30 9.94 -22.08
N ASN A 158 -22.85 9.09 -22.96
CA ASN A 158 -22.21 7.85 -23.41
C ASN A 158 -21.31 8.02 -24.64
N SER A 159 -21.44 9.09 -25.42
CA SER A 159 -20.78 9.20 -26.73
C SER A 159 -20.10 10.56 -26.95
N ARG A 160 -18.77 10.58 -26.79
CA ARG A 160 -17.93 11.76 -27.09
C ARG A 160 -18.07 12.22 -28.54
N ALA A 161 -18.31 11.29 -29.47
CA ALA A 161 -18.49 11.58 -30.89
C ALA A 161 -19.76 12.41 -31.17
N LEU A 162 -20.88 12.12 -30.49
CA LEU A 162 -22.12 12.91 -30.63
C LEU A 162 -21.98 14.31 -30.05
N LEU A 163 -21.32 14.44 -28.90
CA LEU A 163 -21.02 15.74 -28.30
C LEU A 163 -20.16 16.60 -29.24
N LEU A 164 -19.10 16.01 -29.82
CA LEU A 164 -18.23 16.70 -30.76
C LEU A 164 -18.96 17.08 -32.04
N SER A 165 -19.75 16.17 -32.64
CA SER A 165 -20.48 16.47 -33.87
C SER A 165 -21.55 17.55 -33.68
N LEU A 166 -22.32 17.49 -32.58
CA LEU A 166 -23.32 18.52 -32.24
C LEU A 166 -22.65 19.87 -31.95
N SER A 167 -21.54 19.88 -31.21
CA SER A 167 -20.78 21.11 -30.96
C SER A 167 -20.19 21.70 -32.25
N ALA A 168 -19.73 20.86 -33.17
CA ALA A 168 -19.20 21.29 -34.47
C ALA A 168 -20.31 21.86 -35.36
N LEU A 169 -21.49 21.22 -35.40
CA LEU A 169 -22.66 21.72 -36.15
C LEU A 169 -23.17 23.06 -35.59
N LEU A 170 -23.20 23.21 -34.26
CA LEU A 170 -23.52 24.49 -33.60
C LEU A 170 -22.44 25.56 -33.85
N GLY A 171 -21.16 25.17 -33.86
CA GLY A 171 -20.06 26.07 -34.21
C GLY A 171 -20.13 26.54 -35.67
N LEU A 172 -20.47 25.64 -36.59
CA LEU A 172 -20.67 25.94 -38.02
C LEU A 172 -21.87 26.86 -38.24
N SER A 173 -22.98 26.64 -37.53
CA SER A 173 -24.16 27.53 -37.64
C SER A 173 -23.87 28.92 -37.08
N ALA A 174 -23.20 29.01 -35.93
CA ALA A 174 -22.77 30.28 -35.33
C ALA A 174 -21.76 31.02 -36.22
N ALA A 175 -20.79 30.31 -36.81
CA ALA A 175 -19.82 30.89 -37.74
C ALA A 175 -20.49 31.44 -39.01
N GLY A 176 -21.50 30.74 -39.54
CA GLY A 176 -22.30 31.21 -40.66
C GLY A 176 -23.04 32.52 -40.38
N GLU A 177 -23.53 32.72 -39.15
CA GLU A 177 -24.13 34.00 -38.72
C GLU A 177 -23.08 35.10 -38.57
N VAL A 178 -21.93 34.78 -38.00
CA VAL A 178 -20.80 35.72 -37.84
C VAL A 178 -20.28 36.19 -39.20
N VAL A 179 -20.16 35.29 -40.18
CA VAL A 179 -19.78 35.63 -41.56
C VAL A 179 -20.83 36.49 -42.24
N LYS A 180 -22.13 36.24 -42.04
CA LYS A 180 -23.20 37.13 -42.51
C LYS A 180 -23.12 38.53 -41.89
N LEU A 181 -22.62 38.62 -40.65
CA LEU A 181 -22.40 39.89 -39.96
C LEU A 181 -21.14 40.64 -40.45
N LEU A 182 -20.07 39.90 -40.76
CA LEU A 182 -18.75 40.43 -41.14
C LEU A 182 -18.57 40.61 -42.66
N GLY A 183 -19.42 40.01 -43.49
CA GLY A 183 -19.32 39.90 -44.93
C GLY A 183 -19.48 41.20 -45.75
N GLY A 184 -18.94 42.33 -45.29
CA GLY A 184 -18.55 43.43 -46.20
C GLY A 184 -18.85 44.87 -45.78
N ARG A 185 -19.13 45.19 -44.50
CA ARG A 185 -19.39 46.58 -44.06
C ARG A 185 -18.84 46.90 -42.66
N PRO A 186 -18.55 48.17 -42.34
CA PRO A 186 -17.95 48.56 -41.06
C PRO A 186 -18.83 48.17 -39.88
N PHE A 187 -18.19 47.73 -38.79
CA PHE A 187 -18.76 47.17 -37.55
C PHE A 187 -19.98 47.96 -36.99
N ARG A 188 -19.99 49.30 -37.14
CA ARG A 188 -21.12 50.16 -36.72
C ARG A 188 -22.43 49.92 -37.48
N ALA A 189 -22.37 49.53 -38.76
CA ALA A 189 -23.56 49.24 -39.58
C ALA A 189 -24.11 47.82 -39.31
N GLY A 190 -23.23 46.87 -38.96
CA GLY A 190 -23.62 45.52 -38.53
C GLY A 190 -24.39 45.54 -37.20
N TRP A 191 -23.97 46.39 -36.25
CA TRP A 191 -24.64 46.56 -34.96
C TRP A 191 -26.07 47.13 -35.07
N GLY A 192 -26.31 48.02 -36.04
CA GLY A 192 -27.64 48.57 -36.32
C GLY A 192 -28.63 47.53 -36.85
N ARG A 193 -28.16 46.59 -37.68
CA ARG A 193 -28.96 45.48 -38.21
C ARG A 193 -29.23 44.40 -37.16
N LEU A 194 -28.25 44.14 -36.30
CA LEU A 194 -28.37 43.23 -35.16
C LEU A 194 -29.51 43.66 -34.20
N ARG A 195 -29.77 44.96 -34.09
CA ARG A 195 -30.83 45.52 -33.25
C ARG A 195 -32.19 45.58 -33.96
N SER A 196 -32.24 45.63 -35.29
CA SER A 196 -33.50 45.68 -36.05
C SER A 196 -34.03 44.29 -36.42
N ASP A 197 -33.14 43.31 -36.59
CA ASP A 197 -33.49 41.97 -37.03
C ASP A 197 -33.46 41.00 -35.84
N LYS A 198 -34.61 40.89 -35.16
CA LYS A 198 -34.77 40.12 -33.92
C LYS A 198 -34.28 38.66 -34.02
N GLY A 199 -34.26 38.08 -35.23
CA GLY A 199 -33.84 36.69 -35.47
C GLY A 199 -32.33 36.43 -35.40
N SER A 200 -31.49 37.36 -35.87
CA SER A 200 -30.03 37.15 -35.91
C SER A 200 -29.36 37.36 -34.55
N PHE A 201 -29.87 38.28 -33.72
CA PHE A 201 -29.34 38.46 -32.37
C PHE A 201 -29.64 37.25 -31.47
N THR A 202 -30.83 36.65 -31.62
CA THR A 202 -31.19 35.44 -30.89
C THR A 202 -30.29 34.27 -31.28
N ALA A 203 -30.04 34.03 -32.56
CA ALA A 203 -29.23 32.90 -33.01
C ALA A 203 -27.75 33.02 -32.58
N LEU A 204 -27.19 34.23 -32.61
CA LEU A 204 -25.81 34.49 -32.19
C LEU A 204 -25.57 34.32 -30.68
N LEU A 205 -26.60 34.55 -29.85
CA LEU A 205 -26.55 34.32 -28.39
C LEU A 205 -26.98 32.89 -27.99
N LEU A 206 -27.97 32.30 -28.68
CA LEU A 206 -28.48 30.96 -28.36
C LEU A 206 -27.47 29.87 -28.69
N ALA A 207 -26.75 29.98 -29.81
CA ALA A 207 -25.81 28.95 -30.24
C ALA A 207 -24.68 28.67 -29.22
N PRO A 208 -23.94 29.67 -28.68
CA PRO A 208 -22.94 29.42 -27.65
C PRO A 208 -23.55 28.97 -26.32
N LEU A 209 -24.76 29.44 -25.97
CA LEU A 209 -25.47 29.00 -24.78
C LEU A 209 -25.88 27.52 -24.87
N LEU A 210 -26.40 27.09 -26.03
CA LEU A 210 -26.72 25.69 -26.32
C LEU A 210 -25.48 24.81 -26.32
N ALA A 211 -24.37 25.29 -26.88
CA ALA A 211 -23.10 24.57 -26.85
C ALA A 211 -22.58 24.39 -25.41
N LEU A 212 -22.65 25.45 -24.59
CA LEU A 212 -22.29 25.39 -23.16
C LEU A 212 -23.20 24.40 -22.41
N LEU A 213 -24.50 24.41 -22.70
CA LEU A 213 -25.48 23.53 -22.09
C LEU A 213 -25.26 22.07 -22.49
N LEU A 214 -24.93 21.79 -23.75
CA LEU A 214 -24.56 20.46 -24.24
C LEU A 214 -23.28 19.94 -23.59
N LEU A 215 -22.26 20.79 -23.46
CA LEU A 215 -21.02 20.44 -22.77
C LEU A 215 -21.24 20.19 -21.27
N PHE A 216 -22.14 20.94 -20.63
CA PHE A 216 -22.53 20.73 -19.23
C PHE A 216 -23.29 19.41 -19.05
N LEU A 217 -24.24 19.09 -19.94
CA LEU A 217 -25.01 17.84 -19.92
C LEU A 217 -24.16 16.59 -20.25
N GLY A 218 -23.16 16.74 -21.11
CA GLY A 218 -22.30 15.64 -21.58
C GLY A 218 -21.18 15.23 -20.63
N ARG A 219 -20.90 16.01 -19.58
CA ARG A 219 -19.81 15.73 -18.65
C ARG A 219 -20.23 14.59 -17.72
N ARG A 220 -19.43 13.52 -17.66
CA ARG A 220 -19.56 12.48 -16.64
C ARG A 220 -18.80 12.89 -15.40
N GLU A 221 -19.41 12.71 -14.23
CA GLU A 221 -18.70 12.79 -12.96
C GLU A 221 -18.34 11.37 -12.53
N VAL A 222 -17.06 11.16 -12.29
CA VAL A 222 -16.55 9.86 -11.82
C VAL A 222 -16.64 9.89 -10.31
N HIS A 223 -17.58 9.11 -9.76
CA HIS A 223 -17.73 8.97 -8.32
C HIS A 223 -17.01 7.69 -7.86
N PHE A 224 -16.28 7.81 -6.76
CA PHE A 224 -15.65 6.68 -6.09
C PHE A 224 -16.72 5.94 -5.26
N ASP A 225 -17.05 4.70 -5.65
CA ASP A 225 -17.95 3.88 -4.84
C ASP A 225 -17.16 3.23 -3.70
N ARG A 226 -17.08 3.96 -2.59
CA ARG A 226 -16.36 3.52 -1.40
C ARG A 226 -16.88 2.20 -0.84
N ARG A 227 -18.19 1.95 -0.87
CA ARG A 227 -18.78 0.75 -0.26
C ARG A 227 -18.45 -0.49 -1.07
N GLN A 228 -18.62 -0.42 -2.38
CA GLN A 228 -18.29 -1.53 -3.26
C GLN A 228 -16.77 -1.81 -3.27
N HIS A 229 -15.96 -0.74 -3.25
CA HIS A 229 -14.51 -0.85 -3.11
C HIS A 229 -14.11 -1.47 -1.76
N GLU A 230 -14.77 -1.10 -0.67
CA GLU A 230 -14.52 -1.68 0.66
C GLU A 230 -14.81 -3.17 0.70
N GLU A 231 -15.93 -3.62 0.12
CA GLU A 231 -16.25 -5.05 0.04
C GLU A 231 -15.24 -5.82 -0.82
N SER A 232 -14.86 -5.26 -1.97
CA SER A 232 -13.89 -5.85 -2.90
C SER A 232 -12.51 -5.94 -2.25
N ALA A 233 -12.02 -4.83 -1.68
CA ALA A 233 -10.75 -4.76 -0.97
C ALA A 233 -10.72 -5.72 0.24
N ARG A 234 -11.81 -5.81 1.01
CA ARG A 234 -11.91 -6.73 2.16
C ARG A 234 -11.68 -8.17 1.74
N ARG A 235 -12.35 -8.63 0.68
CA ARG A 235 -12.20 -10.01 0.18
C ARG A 235 -10.78 -10.30 -0.27
N THR A 236 -10.15 -9.36 -0.97
CA THR A 236 -8.75 -9.48 -1.38
C THR A 236 -7.81 -9.52 -0.18
N PHE A 237 -8.07 -8.70 0.84
CA PHE A 237 -7.30 -8.68 2.08
C PHE A 237 -7.44 -9.97 2.87
N GLU A 238 -8.63 -10.54 2.96
CA GLU A 238 -8.88 -11.83 3.60
C GLU A 238 -8.13 -12.97 2.88
N ALA A 239 -8.17 -12.99 1.55
CA ALA A 239 -7.43 -13.95 0.74
C ALA A 239 -5.90 -13.78 0.89
N TRP A 240 -5.42 -12.53 0.92
CA TRP A 240 -4.02 -12.24 1.17
C TRP A 240 -3.60 -12.70 2.57
N ALA A 241 -4.38 -12.39 3.62
CA ALA A 241 -4.07 -12.76 5.00
C ALA A 241 -4.03 -14.28 5.18
N GLU A 242 -4.85 -15.03 4.44
CA GLU A 242 -4.79 -16.49 4.37
C GLU A 242 -3.52 -17.00 3.68
N GLY A 243 -3.15 -16.42 2.54
CA GLY A 243 -1.89 -16.76 1.86
C GLY A 243 -0.68 -16.44 2.73
N ALA A 244 -0.67 -15.24 3.32
CA ALA A 244 0.35 -14.74 4.23
C ALA A 244 0.50 -15.63 5.46
N SER A 245 -0.58 -16.06 6.11
CA SER A 245 -0.48 -16.95 7.29
C SER A 245 0.18 -18.28 6.94
N ARG A 246 -0.21 -18.89 5.81
CA ARG A 246 0.39 -20.15 5.34
C ARG A 246 1.86 -19.99 5.02
N VAL A 247 2.24 -18.94 4.28
CA VAL A 247 3.64 -18.68 3.94
C VAL A 247 4.47 -18.36 5.17
N ALA A 248 3.94 -17.58 6.11
CA ALA A 248 4.60 -17.25 7.36
C ALA A 248 4.82 -18.49 8.24
N LEU A 249 3.82 -19.39 8.33
CA LEU A 249 3.96 -20.67 9.03
C LEU A 249 4.93 -21.62 8.31
N LEU A 250 4.98 -21.60 6.98
CA LEU A 250 5.98 -22.33 6.20
C LEU A 250 7.39 -21.76 6.42
N ALA A 251 7.55 -20.45 6.47
CA ALA A 251 8.82 -19.79 6.80
C ALA A 251 9.26 -20.12 8.23
N ALA A 252 8.31 -20.20 9.16
CA ALA A 252 8.57 -20.63 10.53
C ALA A 252 8.91 -22.12 10.66
N SER A 253 8.36 -23.00 9.80
CA SER A 253 8.56 -24.46 9.87
C SER A 253 9.70 -24.99 9.00
N GLN A 254 10.08 -24.28 7.92
CA GLN A 254 11.30 -24.52 7.14
C GLN A 254 12.59 -24.17 7.90
N SER A 255 12.51 -23.98 9.21
CA SER A 255 13.65 -24.28 10.08
C SER A 255 14.13 -25.70 9.76
N ALA A 256 15.13 -25.80 8.86
CA ALA A 256 16.11 -26.87 8.91
C ALA A 256 16.47 -27.05 10.40
N PRO A 257 16.69 -28.29 10.88
CA PRO A 257 17.18 -28.47 12.25
C PRO A 257 18.33 -27.49 12.37
N PHE A 258 18.24 -26.54 13.32
CA PHE A 258 19.30 -25.59 13.59
C PHE A 258 20.57 -26.44 13.66
N ARG A 259 21.37 -26.42 12.58
CA ARG A 259 22.66 -27.09 12.56
C ARG A 259 23.37 -26.46 13.74
N SER A 260 23.85 -27.33 14.64
CA SER A 260 24.50 -27.03 15.92
C SER A 260 24.90 -25.56 16.00
N GLY A 261 24.35 -24.81 16.98
CA GLY A 261 24.38 -23.33 17.03
C GLY A 261 25.74 -22.66 16.80
N ASP A 262 26.81 -23.44 16.83
CA ASP A 262 28.16 -23.18 16.37
C ASP A 262 28.25 -22.64 14.93
N ASP A 263 27.57 -23.21 13.92
CA ASP A 263 27.75 -22.77 12.51
C ASP A 263 27.10 -21.40 12.22
N GLU A 264 25.92 -21.13 12.80
CA GLU A 264 25.22 -19.84 12.63
C GLU A 264 25.85 -18.75 13.53
N ALA A 265 26.32 -19.11 14.72
CA ALA A 265 27.11 -18.20 15.57
C ALA A 265 28.44 -17.82 14.93
N VAL A 266 29.13 -18.78 14.30
CA VAL A 266 30.38 -18.52 13.55
C VAL A 266 30.10 -17.60 12.37
N SER A 267 29.00 -17.82 11.64
CA SER A 267 28.63 -16.96 10.50
C SER A 267 28.31 -15.52 10.93
N LEU A 268 27.61 -15.34 12.06
CA LEU A 268 27.25 -14.03 12.60
C LEU A 268 28.45 -13.31 13.25
N LEU A 269 29.34 -14.05 13.91
CA LEU A 269 30.60 -13.49 14.41
C LEU A 269 31.53 -13.09 13.25
N ALA A 270 31.58 -13.88 12.17
CA ALA A 270 32.35 -13.56 10.98
C ALA A 270 31.85 -12.27 10.31
N SER A 271 30.53 -12.05 10.23
CA SER A 271 30.00 -10.81 9.64
C SER A 271 30.32 -9.57 10.48
N ILE A 272 30.23 -9.65 11.81
CA ILE A 272 30.61 -8.54 12.70
C ILE A 272 32.12 -8.27 12.63
N ILE A 273 32.95 -9.31 12.55
CA ILE A 273 34.42 -9.15 12.41
C ILE A 273 34.75 -8.46 11.09
N LEU A 274 34.09 -8.84 9.98
CA LEU A 274 34.29 -8.21 8.69
C LEU A 274 33.81 -6.75 8.67
N SER A 275 32.72 -6.41 9.37
CA SER A 275 32.28 -5.02 9.47
C SER A 275 33.24 -4.12 10.27
N LEU A 276 34.05 -4.70 11.17
CA LEU A 276 35.09 -3.97 11.90
C LEU A 276 36.30 -3.60 11.02
N GLU A 277 36.49 -4.25 9.87
CA GLU A 277 37.59 -3.95 8.93
C GLU A 277 37.41 -2.57 8.29
N GLU A 278 36.16 -2.17 8.03
CA GLU A 278 35.82 -0.90 7.38
C GLU A 278 35.52 0.24 8.39
N THR A 279 35.60 -0.04 9.70
CA THR A 279 35.24 0.92 10.75
C THR A 279 36.37 1.92 11.05
N PRO A 280 36.09 3.24 11.13
CA PRO A 280 37.10 4.23 11.50
C PRO A 280 37.69 3.99 12.91
N LYS A 281 38.97 4.33 13.09
CA LYS A 281 39.74 4.00 14.31
C LYS A 281 39.11 4.51 15.62
N ASP A 282 38.35 5.58 15.56
CA ASP A 282 37.71 6.21 16.72
C ASP A 282 36.51 5.39 17.22
N ASP A 283 35.83 4.64 16.32
CA ASP A 283 34.64 3.83 16.62
C ASP A 283 34.99 2.35 16.89
N LEU A 284 36.24 1.96 16.63
CA LEU A 284 36.73 0.60 16.82
C LEU A 284 36.58 0.09 18.27
N PRO A 285 36.80 0.89 19.33
CA PRO A 285 36.55 0.44 20.71
C PRO A 285 35.07 0.08 20.97
N ALA A 286 34.14 0.83 20.38
CA ALA A 286 32.70 0.57 20.52
C ALA A 286 32.30 -0.70 19.77
N GLY A 287 32.78 -0.87 18.53
CA GLY A 287 32.54 -2.07 17.74
C GLY A 287 33.13 -3.34 18.38
N VAL A 288 34.31 -3.25 19.01
CA VAL A 288 34.90 -4.36 19.77
C VAL A 288 34.08 -4.71 21.03
N ALA A 289 33.51 -3.72 21.70
CA ALA A 289 32.64 -3.96 22.86
C ALA A 289 31.31 -4.64 22.46
N GLU A 290 30.77 -4.28 21.30
CA GLU A 290 29.59 -4.93 20.72
C GLU A 290 29.88 -6.38 20.34
N LEU A 291 31.01 -6.64 19.66
CA LEU A 291 31.48 -8.00 19.36
C LEU A 291 31.66 -8.83 20.64
N ALA A 292 32.32 -8.27 21.67
CA ALA A 292 32.51 -8.95 22.96
C ALA A 292 31.18 -9.26 23.66
N THR A 293 30.14 -8.45 23.42
CA THR A 293 28.80 -8.68 23.96
C THR A 293 28.06 -9.77 23.16
N ALA A 294 28.16 -9.74 21.83
CA ALA A 294 27.64 -10.80 20.96
C ALA A 294 28.27 -12.16 21.31
N VAL A 295 29.60 -12.22 21.43
CA VAL A 295 30.36 -13.43 21.84
C VAL A 295 29.87 -13.97 23.19
N ARG A 296 29.67 -13.09 24.19
CA ARG A 296 29.12 -13.49 25.50
C ARG A 296 27.69 -14.01 25.42
N ASN A 297 26.85 -13.41 24.59
CA ASN A 297 25.47 -13.86 24.37
C ASN A 297 25.40 -15.23 23.69
N PHE A 298 26.44 -15.63 22.95
CA PHE A 298 26.59 -16.98 22.40
C PHE A 298 27.16 -18.01 23.40
N GLY A 299 27.31 -17.64 24.67
CA GLY A 299 27.78 -18.54 25.74
C GLY A 299 29.30 -18.61 25.87
N PHE A 300 30.04 -17.86 25.05
CA PHE A 300 31.50 -17.78 25.17
C PHE A 300 31.89 -16.82 26.29
N SER A 301 32.72 -17.28 27.21
CA SER A 301 33.25 -16.45 28.29
C SER A 301 34.75 -16.64 28.44
N GLY A 302 35.42 -15.56 28.82
CA GLY A 302 36.80 -15.56 29.27
C GLY A 302 36.85 -14.97 30.68
N LYS A 303 37.76 -15.47 31.53
CA LYS A 303 38.03 -14.84 32.82
C LYS A 303 38.71 -13.48 32.59
N SER A 304 38.40 -12.51 33.46
CA SER A 304 39.02 -11.17 33.46
C SER A 304 40.55 -11.30 33.55
N PRO A 305 41.35 -10.44 32.89
CA PRO A 305 42.80 -10.54 32.92
C PRO A 305 43.34 -10.25 34.32
N ALA A 306 43.50 -11.30 35.14
CA ALA A 306 44.47 -11.29 36.23
C ALA A 306 45.85 -11.42 35.58
N SER A 307 46.58 -10.31 35.50
CA SER A 307 47.81 -10.22 34.71
C SER A 307 48.97 -11.04 35.30
N VAL A 308 48.92 -11.43 36.58
CA VAL A 308 49.87 -12.36 37.20
C VAL A 308 49.17 -13.13 38.32
N PHE A 309 49.38 -14.44 38.40
CA PHE A 309 48.94 -15.26 39.54
C PHE A 309 50.00 -16.32 39.90
N ILE A 310 49.83 -16.97 41.05
CA ILE A 310 50.73 -18.04 41.51
C ILE A 310 50.24 -19.37 40.95
N TRP A 311 51.12 -20.11 40.28
CA TRP A 311 50.81 -21.39 39.66
C TRP A 311 50.53 -22.47 40.71
N ASN A 312 49.34 -23.06 40.64
CA ASN A 312 48.92 -24.21 41.46
C ASN A 312 48.59 -25.39 40.54
N GLU A 313 48.59 -26.63 41.07
CA GLU A 313 48.29 -27.83 40.27
C GLU A 313 46.90 -27.79 39.62
N ASP A 314 45.89 -27.23 40.30
CA ASP A 314 44.54 -27.03 39.77
C ASP A 314 44.51 -26.11 38.53
N SER A 315 45.52 -25.24 38.38
CA SER A 315 45.62 -24.32 37.22
C SER A 315 46.02 -25.05 35.94
N ALA A 316 46.56 -26.27 36.03
CA ALA A 316 46.91 -27.09 34.88
C ALA A 316 45.67 -27.59 34.11
N GLU A 317 44.49 -27.61 34.75
CA GLU A 317 43.24 -27.95 34.08
C GLU A 317 42.82 -26.86 33.09
N GLU A 318 42.98 -25.59 33.46
CA GLU A 318 42.52 -24.44 32.68
C GLU A 318 43.60 -23.81 31.77
N TYR A 319 44.89 -24.00 32.08
CA TYR A 319 46.00 -23.33 31.39
C TYR A 319 47.07 -24.31 30.90
N ALA A 320 47.63 -24.01 29.72
CA ALA A 320 48.84 -24.60 29.19
C ALA A 320 50.05 -23.74 29.57
N THR A 321 51.17 -24.38 29.89
CA THR A 321 52.40 -23.71 30.30
C THR A 321 53.35 -23.51 29.11
N PHE A 322 53.95 -22.32 29.02
CA PHE A 322 55.06 -22.05 28.11
C PHE A 322 56.39 -22.19 28.86
N GLY A 323 56.98 -23.39 28.78
CA GLY A 323 58.22 -23.77 29.49
C GLY A 323 57.98 -24.56 30.77
N ALA A 324 59.06 -24.82 31.53
CA ALA A 324 58.97 -25.48 32.84
C ALA A 324 58.47 -24.48 33.90
N ILE A 325 57.38 -24.83 34.57
CA ILE A 325 56.74 -24.06 35.65
C ILE A 325 56.49 -25.04 36.80
N ASP A 326 57.01 -24.71 37.96
CA ASP A 326 56.84 -25.49 39.17
C ASP A 326 55.71 -24.89 40.03
N PRO A 327 55.01 -25.70 40.86
CA PRO A 327 54.04 -25.19 41.82
C PRO A 327 54.64 -24.08 42.70
N GLY A 328 53.96 -22.93 42.79
CA GLY A 328 54.43 -21.74 43.52
C GLY A 328 55.12 -20.67 42.67
N ASP A 329 55.35 -20.92 41.38
CA ASP A 329 55.90 -19.92 40.46
C ASP A 329 54.89 -18.82 40.11
N ALA A 330 55.36 -17.57 40.02
CA ALA A 330 54.55 -16.47 39.49
C ALA A 330 54.45 -16.58 37.97
N VAL A 331 53.23 -16.67 37.44
CA VAL A 331 52.95 -16.81 36.01
C VAL A 331 52.08 -15.66 35.50
N ARG A 332 52.36 -15.22 34.27
CA ARG A 332 51.59 -14.22 33.53
C ARG A 332 50.74 -14.91 32.48
N VAL A 333 49.47 -14.53 32.40
CA VAL A 333 48.55 -15.02 31.38
C VAL A 333 48.83 -14.28 30.06
N GLU A 334 49.28 -15.02 29.05
CA GLU A 334 49.42 -14.52 27.67
C GLU A 334 48.12 -14.70 26.88
N ARG A 335 47.38 -15.78 27.16
CA ARG A 335 46.08 -16.07 26.54
C ARG A 335 45.11 -16.59 27.59
N ASN A 336 43.92 -15.99 27.66
CA ASN A 336 42.88 -16.48 28.55
C ASN A 336 42.28 -17.80 28.06
N PRO A 337 41.87 -18.70 28.97
CA PRO A 337 41.08 -19.88 28.64
C PRO A 337 39.75 -19.46 28.04
N LEU A 338 39.31 -20.22 27.05
CA LEU A 338 38.02 -20.02 26.39
C LEU A 338 37.03 -21.05 26.90
N PHE A 339 35.93 -20.57 27.47
CA PHE A 339 34.82 -21.40 27.91
C PHE A 339 33.61 -21.22 27.00
N LYS A 340 32.82 -22.27 26.82
CA LYS A 340 31.48 -22.23 26.25
C LYS A 340 30.53 -23.00 27.14
N ASP A 341 29.48 -22.34 27.64
CA ASP A 341 28.48 -22.94 28.53
C ASP A 341 29.12 -23.66 29.75
N GLY A 342 30.20 -23.09 30.31
CA GLY A 342 30.94 -23.64 31.44
C GLY A 342 31.90 -24.80 31.10
N ARG A 343 31.98 -25.23 29.83
CA ARG A 343 32.95 -26.22 29.36
C ARG A 343 34.18 -25.54 28.77
N LEU A 344 35.37 -26.01 29.15
CA LEU A 344 36.63 -25.51 28.60
C LEU A 344 36.78 -25.98 27.15
N LEU A 345 36.84 -25.04 26.21
CA LEU A 345 37.08 -25.33 24.79
C LEU A 345 38.56 -25.22 24.42
N ALA A 346 39.25 -24.24 24.99
CA ALA A 346 40.67 -24.04 24.77
C ALA A 346 41.34 -23.60 26.06
N LYS A 347 42.43 -24.28 26.42
CA LYS A 347 43.27 -23.86 27.55
C LYS A 347 43.85 -22.48 27.31
N GLY A 348 43.97 -21.70 28.37
CA GLY A 348 44.75 -20.47 28.35
C GLY A 348 46.23 -20.78 28.17
N LEU A 349 47.06 -19.76 27.95
CA LEU A 349 48.51 -19.89 27.89
C LEU A 349 49.13 -19.01 28.97
N VAL A 350 49.98 -19.61 29.79
CA VAL A 350 50.73 -18.88 30.83
C VAL A 350 52.22 -19.01 30.64
N ARG A 351 52.95 -17.98 31.06
CA ARG A 351 54.41 -17.93 31.03
C ARG A 351 54.94 -17.54 32.40
N LYS A 352 56.00 -18.22 32.86
CA LYS A 352 56.69 -17.88 34.10
C LYS A 352 57.27 -16.46 34.03
N VAL A 353 56.97 -15.65 35.04
CA VAL A 353 57.57 -14.32 35.23
C VAL A 353 58.92 -14.52 35.90
N ARG A 354 60.00 -14.14 35.22
CA ARG A 354 61.33 -14.13 35.86
C ARG A 354 61.37 -12.98 36.86
N ARG A 355 61.58 -13.28 38.15
CA ARG A 355 61.96 -12.25 39.13
C ARG A 355 63.25 -11.60 38.63
N ARG A 356 63.24 -10.27 38.50
CA ARG A 356 64.45 -9.47 38.31
C ARG A 356 65.19 -9.35 39.63
#